data_AF-A0A0D3CM24-F1
#
_entry.id   AF-A0A0D3CM24-F1
#
_cell.length_a   1.000
_cell.length_b   1.000
_cell.length_c   1.000
_cell.angle_alpha   90.00
_cell.angle_beta   90.00
_cell.angle_gamma   90.00
#
_symmetry.space_group_name_H-M   'P 1'
#
loop_
_entity.id
_entity.type
_entity.pdbx_description
1 polymer ?
#
loop_
_entity_poly.entity_id
_entity_poly.type
_entity_poly.pdbx_seq_one_letter_code
_entity_poly.pdbx_strand_id
1 'polypeptide(L)'
;MACITVNGNCSYYTFVTRSCLLHGSFEDGLTRREVIAHNVLTKKRKEIVERASQLDVVVSNRLARSEPRRQVEKKKYYLLELRSLFSSILFWRDSTHAPPEEEKFSVRSSRKKRESLRFDRIVLEMATGAVSPMAAKQAERLKEDGNNCFKKERFGAAIDAYTEAITLSPKVPVYWTNRALCHMKRKDWTRVEEDCRKAIQLDHDSVKAHYMLGLALLQKEEYADGVKALQRALDFGRGANPTGYMVEEIWEELSKAKYMEWELLSAGRSWELNSLKETCVAALNQQRALDMSRTEESSEEDYSSHTDQLKALDRVFEKAAEEDKPTEVPDYLCCNITLEIFRDPVISPSGVTYERAAILEHINKVGKFDPITREELDPSKLVSNLAIKEAVAAYLEKHVWAYKTGC
;
A
#
# COMPACT_ATOMS: atom_id res chain seq x y z
N MET A 1 32.15 -18.96 19.54
CA MET A 1 31.47 -18.68 18.25
C MET A 1 30.98 -20.01 17.71
N ALA A 2 29.68 -20.26 17.71
CA ALA A 2 29.07 -21.38 17.02
C ALA A 2 28.10 -20.79 15.98
N CYS A 3 28.26 -21.21 14.72
CA CYS A 3 27.50 -20.73 13.57
C CYS A 3 26.31 -21.68 13.35
N ILE A 4 25.10 -21.16 13.24
CA ILE A 4 23.93 -21.92 12.74
C ILE A 4 23.46 -21.20 11.48
N THR A 5 23.61 -21.87 10.34
CA THR A 5 23.09 -21.46 9.04
C THR A 5 21.74 -22.12 8.79
N VAL A 6 20.71 -21.32 8.52
CA VAL A 6 19.50 -21.77 7.83
C VAL A 6 19.07 -20.67 6.84
N ASN A 7 19.16 -21.00 5.54
CA ASN A 7 18.57 -20.33 4.38
C ASN A 7 18.94 -18.85 4.13
N GLY A 8 20.13 -18.63 3.60
CA GLY A 8 20.31 -17.82 2.38
C GLY A 8 20.17 -16.29 2.42
N ASN A 9 19.94 -15.65 3.57
CA ASN A 9 20.07 -14.18 3.69
C ASN A 9 20.90 -13.81 4.91
N CYS A 10 22.06 -13.21 4.67
CA CYS A 10 23.05 -12.84 5.68
C CYS A 10 22.68 -11.49 6.32
N SER A 11 21.92 -11.52 7.43
CA SER A 11 21.80 -10.35 8.30
C SER A 11 22.79 -10.48 9.45
N TYR A 12 23.90 -9.73 9.35
CA TYR A 12 24.86 -9.57 10.43
C TYR A 12 24.18 -8.93 11.65
N TYR A 13 23.87 -9.72 12.68
CA TYR A 13 23.66 -9.17 14.02
C TYR A 13 25.03 -9.04 14.70
N THR A 14 25.76 -7.98 14.35
CA THR A 14 26.82 -7.46 15.20
C THR A 14 26.20 -6.87 16.46
N PHE A 15 26.10 -7.68 17.51
CA PHE A 15 25.91 -7.12 18.85
C PHE A 15 27.19 -6.37 19.21
N VAL A 16 27.11 -5.05 19.18
CA VAL A 16 28.13 -4.13 19.68
C VAL A 16 28.30 -4.40 21.18
N THR A 17 29.24 -5.27 21.55
CA THR A 17 29.87 -5.23 22.88
C THR A 17 30.84 -4.05 22.89
N ARG A 18 30.31 -2.83 22.98
CA ARG A 18 31.11 -1.65 23.33
C ARG A 18 31.01 -1.43 24.83
N SER A 19 31.75 -2.22 25.58
CA SER A 19 32.39 -1.76 26.82
C SER A 19 33.41 -2.79 27.27
N CYS A 20 34.65 -2.32 27.27
CA CYS A 20 35.78 -2.83 28.02
C CYS A 20 36.23 -4.25 27.65
N LEU A 21 37.22 -4.33 26.76
CA LEU A 21 38.49 -5.01 27.03
C LEU A 21 39.46 -4.77 25.84
N LEU A 22 40.71 -4.41 26.19
CA LEU A 22 41.91 -4.17 25.36
C LEU A 22 42.02 -2.74 24.78
N HIS A 23 42.99 -1.89 25.11
CA HIS A 23 44.17 -1.97 25.99
C HIS A 23 44.66 -0.53 26.27
N GLY A 24 45.06 -0.24 27.50
CA GLY A 24 45.84 0.96 27.82
C GLY A 24 45.57 1.53 29.21
N SER A 25 46.25 0.97 30.22
CA SER A 25 46.52 1.57 31.53
C SER A 25 45.34 2.09 32.35
N PHE A 26 44.84 1.27 33.27
CA PHE A 26 44.20 1.74 34.50
C PHE A 26 44.43 0.70 35.59
N GLU A 27 45.57 0.80 36.27
CA GLU A 27 45.69 0.32 37.64
C GLU A 27 44.95 1.29 38.56
N ASP A 28 44.60 0.78 39.74
CA ASP A 28 43.97 1.44 40.88
C ASP A 28 42.44 1.64 40.86
N GLY A 29 41.74 0.76 41.59
CA GLY A 29 40.49 1.15 42.25
C GLY A 29 39.30 0.20 42.23
N LEU A 30 39.44 -1.11 41.97
CA LEU A 30 38.31 -2.04 42.18
C LEU A 30 38.34 -2.64 43.59
N THR A 31 37.26 -2.44 44.33
CA THR A 31 37.10 -2.99 45.68
C THR A 31 36.96 -4.51 45.64
N ARG A 32 37.39 -5.22 46.69
CA ARG A 32 37.31 -6.70 46.79
C ARG A 32 35.89 -7.24 46.53
N ARG A 33 34.85 -6.43 46.75
CA ARG A 33 33.43 -6.75 46.48
C ARG A 33 33.09 -6.74 44.99
N GLU A 34 33.64 -5.83 44.20
CA GLU A 34 33.38 -5.74 42.75
C GLU A 34 34.03 -6.88 41.98
N VAL A 35 35.21 -7.32 42.42
CA VAL A 35 35.88 -8.51 41.87
C VAL A 35 35.08 -9.78 42.18
N ILE A 36 34.53 -9.91 43.40
CA ILE A 36 33.66 -11.04 43.78
C ILE A 36 32.36 -11.02 42.96
N ALA A 37 31.71 -9.87 42.81
CA ALA A 37 30.49 -9.73 42.03
C ALA A 37 30.71 -10.08 40.55
N HIS A 38 31.82 -9.62 39.96
CA HIS A 38 32.21 -9.95 38.59
C HIS A 38 32.47 -11.46 38.42
N ASN A 39 33.16 -12.09 39.37
CA ASN A 39 33.46 -13.53 39.32
C ASN A 39 32.20 -14.40 39.51
N VAL A 40 31.25 -13.97 40.35
CA VAL A 40 29.96 -14.65 40.51
C VAL A 40 29.09 -14.51 39.27
N LEU A 41 29.05 -13.31 38.65
CA LEU A 41 28.31 -13.06 37.41
C LEU A 41 28.88 -13.86 36.23
N THR A 42 30.20 -13.96 36.12
CA THR A 42 30.85 -14.77 35.08
C THR A 42 30.62 -16.26 35.28
N LYS A 43 30.66 -16.76 36.52
CA LYS A 43 30.31 -18.17 36.83
C LYS A 43 28.85 -18.47 36.48
N LYS A 44 27.92 -17.60 36.87
CA LYS A 44 26.49 -17.78 36.61
C LYS A 44 26.12 -17.65 35.13
N ARG A 45 26.82 -16.79 34.38
CA ARG A 45 26.72 -16.72 32.91
C ARG A 45 27.15 -18.04 32.26
N LYS A 46 28.25 -18.66 32.71
CA LYS A 46 28.70 -19.96 32.20
C LYS A 46 27.67 -21.06 32.47
N GLU A 47 27.12 -21.14 33.69
CA GLU A 47 26.07 -22.11 34.05
C GLU A 47 24.79 -21.96 33.19
N ILE A 48 24.40 -20.74 32.85
CA ILE A 48 23.22 -20.48 32.00
C ILE A 48 23.48 -20.87 30.55
N VAL A 49 24.67 -20.56 30.02
CA VAL A 49 25.06 -20.97 28.65
C VAL A 49 25.09 -22.49 28.53
N GLU A 50 25.61 -23.17 29.56
CA GLU A 50 25.66 -24.64 29.61
C GLU A 50 24.26 -25.26 29.70
N ARG A 51 23.37 -24.70 30.54
CA ARG A 51 21.96 -25.12 30.61
C ARG A 51 21.21 -24.86 29.30
N ALA A 52 21.44 -23.73 28.64
CA ALA A 52 20.83 -23.42 27.36
C ALA A 52 21.28 -24.42 26.28
N SER A 53 22.57 -24.80 26.27
CA SER A 53 23.11 -25.80 25.36
C SER A 53 22.49 -27.20 25.60
N GLN A 54 22.34 -27.62 26.86
CA GLN A 54 21.67 -28.89 27.19
C GLN A 54 20.20 -28.89 26.76
N LEU A 55 19.50 -27.77 26.95
CA LEU A 55 18.11 -27.61 26.51
C LEU A 55 17.98 -27.69 24.98
N ASP A 56 18.91 -27.09 24.25
CA ASP A 56 18.92 -27.09 22.77
C ASP A 56 19.06 -28.51 22.19
N VAL A 57 19.90 -29.35 22.83
CA VAL A 57 20.06 -30.77 22.47
C VAL A 57 18.78 -31.56 22.74
N VAL A 58 18.13 -31.34 23.89
CA VAL A 58 16.88 -32.03 24.26
C VAL A 58 15.74 -31.65 23.32
N VAL A 59 15.64 -30.37 22.95
CA VAL A 59 14.57 -29.87 22.07
C VAL A 59 14.79 -30.29 20.63
N SER A 60 16.03 -30.27 20.13
CA SER A 60 16.37 -30.78 18.80
C SER A 60 16.00 -32.26 18.64
N ASN A 61 16.31 -33.09 19.65
CA ASN A 61 15.93 -34.50 19.67
C ASN A 61 14.40 -34.73 19.76
N ARG A 62 13.67 -33.87 20.49
CA ARG A 62 12.19 -33.95 20.59
C ARG A 62 11.48 -33.43 19.35
N LEU A 63 12.06 -32.48 18.63
CA LEU A 63 11.51 -31.94 17.37
C LEU A 63 11.67 -32.94 16.23
N ALA A 64 12.83 -33.60 16.13
CA ALA A 64 13.11 -34.63 15.12
C ALA A 64 12.13 -35.82 15.15
N ARG A 65 11.50 -36.08 16.30
CA ARG A 65 10.53 -37.18 16.49
C ARG A 65 9.06 -36.75 16.37
N SER A 66 8.78 -35.53 15.88
CA SER A 66 7.41 -34.97 15.89
C SER A 66 6.93 -34.45 14.55
N GLU A 67 5.63 -34.66 14.27
CA GLU A 67 4.96 -34.25 13.03
C GLU A 67 5.05 -32.72 12.78
N PRO A 68 5.10 -32.29 11.50
CA PRO A 68 5.41 -30.90 11.13
C PRO A 68 4.50 -29.84 11.77
N ARG A 69 3.20 -30.14 11.94
CA ARG A 69 2.24 -29.20 12.55
C ARG A 69 2.48 -28.96 14.04
N ARG A 70 3.01 -29.96 14.77
CA ARG A 70 3.33 -29.84 16.22
C ARG A 70 4.71 -29.24 16.49
N GLN A 71 5.56 -29.07 15.47
CA GLN A 71 6.89 -28.48 15.63
C GLN A 71 6.85 -26.97 15.91
N VAL A 72 5.89 -26.25 15.32
CA VAL A 72 5.74 -24.79 15.51
C VAL A 72 5.37 -24.45 16.96
N GLU A 73 4.48 -25.24 17.55
CA GLU A 73 4.00 -25.05 18.92
C GLU A 73 5.08 -25.39 19.97
N LYS A 74 5.85 -26.46 19.71
CA LYS A 74 7.01 -26.83 20.55
C LYS A 74 8.15 -25.80 20.46
N LYS A 75 8.38 -25.20 19.28
CA LYS A 75 9.34 -24.09 19.12
C LYS A 75 8.93 -22.83 19.89
N LYS A 76 7.63 -22.53 19.98
CA LYS A 76 7.12 -21.42 20.83
C LYS A 76 7.38 -21.67 22.31
N TYR A 77 7.14 -22.88 22.81
CA TYR A 77 7.38 -23.23 24.21
C TYR A 77 8.87 -23.12 24.59
N TYR A 78 9.76 -23.54 23.68
CA TYR A 78 11.21 -23.42 23.87
C TYR A 78 11.69 -21.96 23.98
N LEU A 79 11.15 -21.07 23.14
CA LEU A 79 11.48 -19.64 23.19
C LEU A 79 11.00 -18.97 24.48
N LEU A 80 9.92 -19.48 25.09
CA LEU A 80 9.42 -19.01 26.39
C LEU A 80 10.32 -19.46 27.56
N GLU A 81 10.80 -20.70 27.55
CA GLU A 81 11.77 -21.19 28.55
C GLU A 81 13.11 -20.45 28.47
N LEU A 82 13.62 -20.19 27.26
CA LEU A 82 14.81 -19.37 27.07
C LEU A 82 14.59 -17.95 27.60
N ARG A 83 13.46 -17.32 27.30
CA ARG A 83 13.11 -16.00 27.85
C ARG A 83 13.07 -15.98 29.38
N SER A 84 12.55 -17.04 30.01
CA SER A 84 12.52 -17.18 31.48
C SER A 84 13.95 -17.29 32.05
N LEU A 85 14.80 -18.10 31.43
CA LEU A 85 16.21 -18.24 31.82
C LEU A 85 16.97 -16.90 31.70
N PHE A 86 16.74 -16.13 30.63
CA PHE A 86 17.38 -14.83 30.43
C PHE A 86 16.80 -13.70 31.30
N SER A 87 15.52 -13.76 31.69
CA SER A 87 14.91 -12.79 32.61
C SER A 87 15.54 -12.84 34.01
N SER A 88 16.00 -14.02 34.45
CA SER A 88 16.70 -14.18 35.73
C SER A 88 18.03 -13.41 35.82
N ILE A 89 18.63 -13.03 34.68
CA ILE A 89 19.86 -12.23 34.59
C ILE A 89 19.59 -10.74 34.82
N LEU A 90 18.48 -10.22 34.28
CA LEU A 90 18.11 -8.80 34.41
C LEU A 90 17.74 -8.46 35.86
N PHE A 91 17.08 -9.39 36.57
CA PHE A 91 16.70 -9.23 37.98
C PHE A 91 17.91 -9.12 38.94
N TRP A 92 19.03 -9.77 38.63
CA TRP A 92 20.23 -9.73 39.48
C TRP A 92 21.07 -8.45 39.31
N ARG A 93 20.98 -7.79 38.15
CA ARG A 93 21.68 -6.52 37.88
C ARG A 93 21.13 -5.36 38.71
N ASP A 94 19.86 -5.41 39.10
CA ASP A 94 19.19 -4.36 39.88
C ASP A 94 19.29 -4.57 41.41
N SER A 95 19.81 -5.72 41.87
CA SER A 95 19.86 -6.07 43.30
C SER A 95 21.15 -5.68 44.03
N THR A 96 22.10 -4.98 43.38
CA THR A 96 23.41 -4.63 43.98
C THR A 96 23.51 -3.24 44.61
N HIS A 97 22.39 -2.55 44.84
CA HIS A 97 22.36 -1.37 45.72
C HIS A 97 21.63 -1.70 47.04
N ALA A 98 22.41 -2.04 48.06
CA ALA A 98 21.94 -2.13 49.45
C ALA A 98 22.36 -0.87 50.23
N PRO A 99 21.45 -0.14 50.90
CA PRO A 99 21.82 0.85 51.93
C PRO A 99 21.97 0.17 53.31
N PRO A 100 22.66 0.81 54.27
CA PRO A 100 22.91 0.23 55.59
C PRO A 100 21.67 0.29 56.51
N GLU A 101 21.75 -0.57 57.52
CA GLU A 101 20.94 -0.87 58.71
C GLU A 101 19.63 -0.11 59.03
N GLU A 102 18.62 -0.96 59.31
CA GLU A 102 17.54 -0.89 60.32
C GLU A 102 16.79 0.42 60.56
N GLU A 103 15.59 0.55 59.96
CA GLU A 103 14.33 0.78 60.70
C GLU A 103 13.08 0.82 59.78
N LYS A 104 11.95 0.30 60.30
CA LYS A 104 10.53 0.47 59.86
C LYS A 104 9.98 -0.46 58.77
N PHE A 105 9.39 -1.56 59.23
CA PHE A 105 8.84 -2.70 58.49
C PHE A 105 7.38 -2.54 57.98
N SER A 106 6.67 -1.44 58.29
CA SER A 106 5.23 -1.34 57.98
C SER A 106 4.89 -0.71 56.61
N VAL A 107 5.73 0.22 56.09
CA VAL A 107 5.45 0.95 54.84
C VAL A 107 5.83 0.15 53.57
N ARG A 108 6.70 -0.86 53.71
CA ARG A 108 7.21 -1.68 52.58
C ARG A 108 6.17 -2.65 52.02
N SER A 109 5.21 -3.14 52.81
CA SER A 109 4.20 -4.09 52.33
C SER A 109 3.23 -3.44 51.34
N SER A 110 2.78 -2.22 51.63
CA SER A 110 1.90 -1.42 50.75
C SER A 110 2.59 -0.99 49.45
N ARG A 111 3.89 -0.70 49.51
CA ARG A 111 4.70 -0.29 48.34
C ARG A 111 5.01 -1.48 47.43
N LYS A 112 5.41 -2.63 47.99
CA LYS A 112 5.59 -3.89 47.25
C LYS A 112 4.27 -4.39 46.65
N LYS A 113 3.14 -4.23 47.34
CA LYS A 113 1.82 -4.59 46.82
C LYS A 113 1.40 -3.69 45.65
N ARG A 114 1.67 -2.37 45.73
CA ARG A 114 1.49 -1.42 44.62
C ARG A 114 2.42 -1.70 43.43
N GLU A 115 3.66 -2.09 43.68
CA GLU A 115 4.64 -2.44 42.64
C GLU A 115 4.30 -3.77 41.96
N SER A 116 3.84 -4.77 42.72
CA SER A 116 3.30 -6.04 42.17
C SER A 116 2.06 -5.80 41.32
N LEU A 117 1.08 -5.03 41.81
CA LEU A 117 -0.13 -4.68 41.05
C LEU A 117 0.18 -3.88 39.78
N ARG A 118 1.23 -3.05 39.81
CA ARG A 118 1.73 -2.32 38.63
C ARG A 118 2.38 -3.28 37.63
N PHE A 119 3.13 -4.27 38.11
CA PHE A 119 3.74 -5.30 37.28
C PHE A 119 2.69 -6.22 36.65
N ASP A 120 1.71 -6.68 37.42
CA ASP A 120 0.59 -7.52 36.96
C ASP A 120 -0.26 -6.78 35.93
N ARG A 121 -0.48 -5.47 36.11
CA ARG A 121 -1.15 -4.61 35.13
C ARG A 121 -0.35 -4.46 33.83
N ILE A 122 0.97 -4.27 33.91
CA ILE A 122 1.84 -4.17 32.72
C ILE A 122 1.86 -5.49 31.96
N VAL A 123 1.95 -6.62 32.66
CA VAL A 123 1.91 -7.96 32.08
C VAL A 123 0.54 -8.25 31.43
N LEU A 124 -0.55 -7.80 32.05
CA LEU A 124 -1.90 -7.92 31.50
C LEU A 124 -2.13 -6.99 30.29
N GLU A 125 -1.61 -5.76 30.30
CA GLU A 125 -1.65 -4.82 29.16
C GLU A 125 -0.84 -5.36 27.95
N MET A 126 0.32 -5.97 28.22
CA MET A 126 1.13 -6.66 27.20
C MET A 126 0.46 -7.94 26.66
N ALA A 127 -0.29 -8.67 27.50
CA ALA A 127 -0.99 -9.89 27.10
C ALA A 127 -2.31 -9.63 26.34
N THR A 128 -2.97 -8.50 26.59
CA THR A 128 -4.28 -8.15 26.00
C THR A 128 -4.18 -7.24 24.77
N GLY A 129 -3.00 -6.68 24.47
CA GLY A 129 -2.83 -5.72 23.38
C GLY A 129 -3.70 -4.46 23.54
N ALA A 130 -4.08 -4.16 24.79
CA ALA A 130 -4.84 -3.00 25.19
C ALA A 130 -3.87 -1.85 25.49
N VAL A 131 -3.95 -0.79 24.70
CA VAL A 131 -3.11 0.40 24.88
C VAL A 131 -3.56 1.13 26.14
N SER A 132 -2.62 1.47 27.03
CA SER A 132 -2.92 2.26 28.23
C SER A 132 -3.61 3.58 27.84
N PRO A 133 -4.67 4.03 28.53
CA PRO A 133 -5.35 5.30 28.23
C PRO A 133 -4.40 6.50 28.20
N MET A 134 -3.31 6.44 28.99
CA MET A 134 -2.28 7.47 29.00
C MET A 134 -1.42 7.45 27.73
N ALA A 135 -1.11 6.26 27.20
CA ALA A 135 -0.40 6.10 25.93
C ALA A 135 -1.29 6.50 24.74
N ALA A 136 -2.59 6.18 24.77
CA ALA A 136 -3.55 6.63 23.77
C ALA A 136 -3.66 8.17 23.74
N LYS A 137 -3.78 8.81 24.90
CA LYS A 137 -3.80 10.28 25.01
C LYS A 137 -2.50 10.93 24.51
N GLN A 138 -1.36 10.28 24.77
CA GLN A 138 -0.07 10.75 24.27
C GLN A 138 0.06 10.59 22.75
N ALA A 139 -0.43 9.47 22.19
CA ALA A 139 -0.47 9.27 20.74
C ALA A 139 -1.34 10.32 20.03
N GLU A 140 -2.46 10.72 20.62
CA GLU A 140 -3.31 11.79 20.09
C GLU A 140 -2.60 13.15 20.08
N ARG A 141 -1.82 13.47 21.11
CA ARG A 141 -0.98 14.69 21.13
C ARG A 141 0.08 14.66 20.04
N LEU A 142 0.76 13.53 19.87
CA LEU A 142 1.76 13.35 18.80
C LEU A 142 1.13 13.46 17.41
N LYS A 143 -0.11 12.99 17.22
CA LYS A 143 -0.87 13.22 16.00
C LYS A 143 -1.13 14.72 15.77
N GLU A 144 -1.53 15.47 16.80
CA GLU A 144 -1.71 16.92 16.71
C GLU A 144 -0.41 17.66 16.39
N ASP A 145 0.70 17.28 17.02
CA ASP A 145 2.03 17.81 16.72
C ASP A 145 2.44 17.51 15.27
N GLY A 146 2.22 16.27 14.81
CA GLY A 146 2.43 15.88 13.41
C GLY A 146 1.58 16.70 12.45
N ASN A 147 0.31 16.97 12.76
CA ASN A 147 -0.57 17.83 11.97
C ASN A 147 -0.03 19.27 11.92
N ASN A 148 0.48 19.80 13.03
CA ASN A 148 1.07 21.14 13.08
C ASN A 148 2.37 21.23 12.26
N CYS A 149 3.22 20.20 12.32
CA CYS A 149 4.41 20.09 11.48
C CYS A 149 4.06 20.00 9.99
N PHE A 150 3.03 19.22 9.64
CA PHE A 150 2.55 19.09 8.27
C PHE A 150 2.04 20.42 7.70
N LYS A 151 1.25 21.18 8.48
CA LYS A 151 0.79 22.53 8.09
C LYS A 151 1.93 23.52 7.86
N LYS A 152 3.07 23.32 8.54
CA LYS A 152 4.30 24.11 8.37
C LYS A 152 5.24 23.54 7.30
N GLU A 153 4.77 22.57 6.51
CA GLU A 153 5.52 21.87 5.46
C GLU A 153 6.79 21.16 5.95
N ARG A 154 6.88 20.89 7.26
CA ARG A 154 8.01 20.16 7.88
C ARG A 154 7.71 18.66 7.86
N PHE A 155 7.72 18.07 6.67
CA PHE A 155 7.30 16.67 6.47
C PHE A 155 8.16 15.65 7.24
N GLY A 156 9.48 15.88 7.39
CA GLY A 156 10.35 15.00 8.16
C GLY A 156 9.92 14.91 9.64
N ALA A 157 9.79 16.05 10.31
CA ALA A 157 9.34 16.11 11.69
C ALA A 157 7.91 15.57 11.88
N ALA A 158 7.03 15.77 10.89
CA ALA A 158 5.69 15.19 10.90
C ALA A 158 5.73 13.65 10.84
N ILE A 159 6.58 13.08 9.98
CA ILE A 159 6.78 11.63 9.88
C ILE A 159 7.27 11.06 11.22
N ASP A 160 8.23 11.73 11.87
CA ASP A 160 8.76 11.29 13.16
C ASP A 160 7.65 11.30 14.23
N ALA A 161 6.88 12.39 14.34
CA ALA A 161 5.77 12.50 15.28
C ALA A 161 4.67 11.44 15.04
N TYR A 162 4.28 11.18 13.79
CA TYR A 162 3.34 10.11 13.48
C TYR A 162 3.91 8.72 13.74
N THR A 163 5.20 8.52 13.52
CA THR A 163 5.86 7.24 13.81
C THR A 163 5.86 6.97 15.31
N GLU A 164 6.15 7.99 16.13
CA GLU A 164 6.00 7.88 17.59
C GLU A 164 4.55 7.58 17.99
N ALA A 165 3.56 8.25 17.39
CA ALA A 165 2.14 7.96 17.63
C ALA A 165 1.77 6.49 17.30
N ILE A 166 2.28 5.97 16.18
CA ILE A 166 2.08 4.57 15.74
C ILE A 166 2.72 3.59 16.73
N THR A 167 3.92 3.90 17.26
CA THR A 167 4.56 3.02 18.24
C THR A 167 3.77 2.91 19.55
N LEU A 168 3.11 3.99 19.97
CA LEU A 168 2.25 4.00 21.15
C LEU A 168 0.90 3.32 20.89
N SER A 169 0.33 3.53 19.71
CA SER A 169 -1.04 3.12 19.35
C SER A 169 -1.10 2.62 17.90
N PRO A 170 -0.65 1.39 17.62
CA PRO A 170 -0.50 0.88 16.25
C PRO A 170 -1.82 0.56 15.54
N LYS A 171 -2.92 0.41 16.29
CA LYS A 171 -4.25 0.02 15.79
C LYS A 171 -5.07 1.19 15.24
N VAL A 172 -4.57 2.41 15.30
CA VAL A 172 -5.30 3.60 14.83
C VAL A 172 -4.96 3.89 13.36
N PRO A 173 -5.89 3.69 12.41
CA PRO A 173 -5.62 3.81 10.96
C PRO A 173 -5.22 5.22 10.54
N VAL A 174 -5.75 6.25 11.21
CA VAL A 174 -5.52 7.68 10.88
C VAL A 174 -4.04 8.06 10.93
N TYR A 175 -3.25 7.47 11.84
CA TYR A 175 -1.83 7.80 11.93
C TYR A 175 -1.06 7.30 10.71
N TRP A 176 -1.43 6.12 10.19
CA TRP A 176 -0.85 5.54 8.98
C TRP A 176 -1.19 6.38 7.76
N THR A 177 -2.46 6.78 7.59
CA THR A 177 -2.86 7.65 6.46
C THR A 177 -2.19 9.03 6.52
N ASN A 178 -2.04 9.61 7.71
CA ASN A 178 -1.39 10.91 7.86
C ASN A 178 0.12 10.84 7.59
N ARG A 179 0.79 9.75 7.99
CA ARG A 179 2.19 9.51 7.67
C ARG A 179 2.38 9.23 6.17
N ALA A 180 1.52 8.42 5.57
CA ALA A 180 1.49 8.21 4.13
C ALA A 180 1.36 9.54 3.36
N LEU A 181 0.54 10.48 3.84
CA LEU A 181 0.39 11.78 3.19
C LEU A 181 1.69 12.59 3.23
N CYS A 182 2.45 12.49 4.32
CA CYS A 182 3.78 13.10 4.39
C CYS A 182 4.77 12.44 3.40
N HIS A 183 4.70 11.12 3.25
CA HIS A 183 5.51 10.39 2.27
C HIS A 183 5.14 10.75 0.82
N MET A 184 3.85 10.93 0.52
CA MET A 184 3.39 11.42 -0.79
C MET A 184 3.97 12.80 -1.11
N LYS A 185 3.95 13.74 -0.15
CA LYS A 185 4.56 15.08 -0.35
C LYS A 185 6.07 15.03 -0.58
N ARG A 186 6.74 13.98 -0.08
CA ARG A 186 8.16 13.69 -0.36
C ARG A 186 8.39 12.82 -1.60
N LYS A 187 7.34 12.42 -2.32
CA LYS A 187 7.37 11.50 -3.47
C LYS A 187 7.99 10.14 -3.17
N ASP A 188 7.89 9.68 -1.92
CA ASP A 188 8.36 8.35 -1.51
C ASP A 188 7.21 7.34 -1.62
N TRP A 189 6.87 6.97 -2.84
CA TRP A 189 5.69 6.15 -3.16
C TRP A 189 5.74 4.74 -2.54
N THR A 190 6.94 4.19 -2.32
CA THR A 190 7.11 2.88 -1.69
C THR A 190 6.59 2.87 -0.25
N ARG A 191 6.91 3.90 0.54
CA ARG A 191 6.42 4.03 1.91
C ARG A 191 4.95 4.40 1.97
N VAL A 192 4.44 5.14 0.98
CA VAL A 192 3.00 5.42 0.86
C VAL A 192 2.22 4.13 0.72
N GLU A 193 2.65 3.24 -0.18
CA GLU A 193 2.01 1.93 -0.40
C GLU A 193 2.01 1.08 0.88
N GLU A 194 3.15 0.99 1.58
CA GLU A 194 3.27 0.25 2.84
C GLU A 194 2.30 0.77 3.90
N ASP A 195 2.28 2.08 4.12
CA ASP A 195 1.43 2.73 5.13
C ASP A 195 -0.06 2.63 4.76
N CYS A 196 -0.41 2.80 3.49
CA CYS A 196 -1.80 2.69 3.04
C CYS A 196 -2.31 1.26 3.15
N ARG A 197 -1.49 0.25 2.81
CA ARG A 197 -1.87 -1.16 3.02
C ARG A 197 -2.06 -1.48 4.50
N LYS A 198 -1.27 -0.89 5.40
CA LYS A 198 -1.47 -1.03 6.85
C LYS A 198 -2.73 -0.33 7.32
N ALA A 199 -3.02 0.87 6.81
CA ALA A 199 -4.26 1.57 7.10
C ALA A 199 -5.49 0.75 6.66
N ILE A 200 -5.47 0.18 5.45
CA ILE A 200 -6.57 -0.66 4.91
C ILE A 200 -6.75 -1.95 5.71
N GLN A 201 -5.66 -2.54 6.25
CA GLN A 201 -5.75 -3.70 7.14
C GLN A 201 -6.47 -3.38 8.47
N LEU A 202 -6.42 -2.13 8.92
CA LEU A 202 -7.04 -1.66 10.16
C LEU A 202 -8.46 -1.11 9.93
N ASP A 203 -8.65 -0.43 8.80
CA ASP A 203 -9.90 0.18 8.36
C ASP A 203 -10.10 -0.08 6.87
N HIS A 204 -10.89 -1.10 6.57
CA HIS A 204 -11.11 -1.59 5.22
C HIS A 204 -11.84 -0.58 4.33
N ASP A 205 -12.68 0.28 4.91
CA ASP A 205 -13.57 1.18 4.16
C ASP A 205 -12.97 2.60 4.05
N SER A 206 -11.68 2.74 4.37
CA SER A 206 -10.97 4.01 4.36
C SER A 206 -10.77 4.56 2.95
N VAL A 207 -11.65 5.47 2.53
CA VAL A 207 -11.57 6.14 1.21
C VAL A 207 -10.19 6.75 0.95
N LYS A 208 -9.64 7.46 1.95
CA LYS A 208 -8.31 8.10 1.82
C LYS A 208 -7.20 7.10 1.62
N ALA A 209 -7.22 5.97 2.34
CA ALA A 209 -6.17 4.97 2.22
C ALA A 209 -6.19 4.29 0.84
N HIS A 210 -7.37 3.93 0.32
CA HIS A 210 -7.52 3.38 -1.04
C HIS A 210 -7.12 4.40 -2.11
N TYR A 211 -7.51 5.67 -1.96
CA TYR A 211 -7.14 6.74 -2.89
C TYR A 211 -5.61 6.91 -2.97
N MET A 212 -4.96 7.08 -1.82
CA MET A 212 -3.51 7.28 -1.75
C MET A 212 -2.72 6.04 -2.20
N LEU A 213 -3.24 4.84 -1.93
CA LEU A 213 -2.67 3.60 -2.45
C LEU A 213 -2.75 3.57 -3.99
N GLY A 214 -3.90 3.92 -4.55
CA GLY A 214 -4.09 4.04 -5.99
C GLY A 214 -3.06 4.95 -6.63
N LEU A 215 -2.93 6.18 -6.12
CA LEU A 215 -1.92 7.13 -6.59
C LEU A 215 -0.48 6.61 -6.49
N ALA A 216 -0.13 5.95 -5.38
CA ALA A 216 1.20 5.38 -5.22
C ALA A 216 1.49 4.30 -6.26
N LEU A 217 0.51 3.45 -6.59
CA LEU A 217 0.63 2.40 -7.59
C LEU A 217 0.76 2.98 -9.01
N LEU A 218 0.00 4.03 -9.34
CA LEU A 218 0.15 4.72 -10.63
C LEU A 218 1.55 5.31 -10.82
N GLN A 219 2.12 5.89 -9.76
CA GLN A 219 3.48 6.44 -9.79
C GLN A 219 4.56 5.36 -9.87
N LYS A 220 4.22 4.12 -9.55
CA LYS A 220 5.07 2.93 -9.73
C LYS A 220 4.78 2.18 -11.05
N GLU A 221 3.92 2.74 -11.91
CA GLU A 221 3.50 2.14 -13.20
C GLU A 221 2.73 0.82 -13.02
N GLU A 222 2.21 0.54 -11.83
CA GLU A 222 1.36 -0.62 -11.52
C GLU A 222 -0.12 -0.26 -11.78
N TYR A 223 -0.46 0.07 -13.03
CA TYR A 223 -1.75 0.66 -13.39
C TYR A 223 -2.96 -0.22 -13.02
N ALA A 224 -2.91 -1.52 -13.29
CA ALA A 224 -4.03 -2.43 -13.04
C ALA A 224 -4.43 -2.50 -11.56
N ASP A 225 -3.45 -2.50 -10.65
CA ASP A 225 -3.74 -2.50 -9.22
C ASP A 225 -4.09 -1.09 -8.71
N GLY A 226 -3.51 -0.05 -9.31
CA GLY A 226 -3.90 1.35 -9.08
C GLY A 226 -5.37 1.61 -9.40
N VAL A 227 -5.85 1.16 -10.57
CA VAL A 227 -7.25 1.26 -11.00
C VAL A 227 -8.18 0.57 -10.00
N LYS A 228 -7.84 -0.65 -9.55
CA LYS A 228 -8.65 -1.36 -8.54
C LYS A 228 -8.72 -0.61 -7.22
N ALA A 229 -7.61 -0.04 -6.76
CA ALA A 229 -7.57 0.73 -5.51
C ALA A 229 -8.40 2.02 -5.62
N LEU A 230 -8.26 2.77 -6.72
CA LEU A 230 -9.07 3.97 -6.97
C LEU A 230 -10.56 3.67 -7.14
N GLN A 231 -10.91 2.55 -7.79
CA GLN A 231 -12.29 2.11 -7.92
C GLN A 231 -12.91 1.84 -6.54
N ARG A 232 -12.18 1.13 -5.65
CA ARG A 232 -12.63 0.93 -4.27
C ARG A 232 -12.80 2.24 -3.51
N ALA A 233 -11.86 3.17 -3.67
CA ALA A 233 -11.98 4.51 -3.07
C ALA A 233 -13.26 5.21 -3.53
N LEU A 234 -13.58 5.13 -4.81
CA LEU A 234 -14.79 5.73 -5.39
C LEU A 234 -16.06 5.06 -4.85
N ASP A 235 -16.08 3.73 -4.76
CA ASP A 235 -17.21 2.95 -4.28
C ASP A 235 -17.53 3.28 -2.81
N PHE A 236 -16.51 3.33 -1.95
CA PHE A 236 -16.67 3.72 -0.54
C PHE A 236 -17.04 5.21 -0.38
N GLY A 237 -16.51 6.09 -1.23
CA GLY A 237 -16.82 7.52 -1.22
C GLY A 237 -18.29 7.82 -1.50
N ARG A 238 -18.93 7.04 -2.38
CA ARG A 238 -20.35 7.18 -2.73
C ARG A 238 -21.30 6.73 -1.61
N GLY A 239 -20.89 5.78 -0.77
CA GLY A 239 -21.74 5.22 0.29
C GLY A 239 -21.77 6.02 1.60
N ALA A 240 -20.68 6.71 1.95
CA ALA A 240 -20.51 7.29 3.28
C ALA A 240 -20.98 8.76 3.42
N ASN A 241 -20.90 9.56 2.35
CA ASN A 241 -21.43 10.93 2.21
C ASN A 241 -21.15 11.43 0.76
N PRO A 242 -22.15 11.46 -0.16
CA PRO A 242 -21.93 11.70 -1.59
C PRO A 242 -21.44 13.12 -2.00
N THR A 243 -21.16 14.01 -1.06
CA THR A 243 -20.93 15.45 -1.31
C THR A 243 -19.49 15.86 -0.99
N GLY A 244 -18.52 15.33 -1.74
CA GLY A 244 -17.11 15.66 -1.53
C GLY A 244 -16.37 15.96 -2.83
N TYR A 245 -15.60 17.07 -2.83
CA TYR A 245 -14.53 17.35 -3.80
C TYR A 245 -13.64 16.13 -4.07
N MET A 246 -13.49 15.27 -3.04
CA MET A 246 -12.68 14.06 -3.09
C MET A 246 -13.26 13.00 -4.04
N VAL A 247 -14.59 12.92 -4.24
CA VAL A 247 -15.19 11.94 -5.16
C VAL A 247 -14.90 12.29 -6.61
N GLU A 248 -14.99 13.57 -6.95
CA GLU A 248 -14.60 14.09 -8.27
C GLU A 248 -13.10 13.88 -8.52
N GLU A 249 -12.26 14.26 -7.54
CA GLU A 249 -10.79 14.06 -7.62
C GLU A 249 -10.44 12.57 -7.80
N ILE A 250 -11.08 11.66 -7.06
CA ILE A 250 -10.88 10.21 -7.21
C ILE A 250 -11.29 9.76 -8.61
N TRP A 251 -12.41 10.24 -9.15
CA TRP A 251 -12.88 9.85 -10.47
C TRP A 251 -11.94 10.35 -11.57
N GLU A 252 -11.41 11.57 -11.46
CA GLU A 252 -10.44 12.12 -12.41
C GLU A 252 -9.16 11.27 -12.44
N GLU A 253 -8.62 10.95 -11.27
CA GLU A 253 -7.44 10.11 -11.16
C GLU A 253 -7.71 8.67 -11.63
N LEU A 254 -8.90 8.13 -11.36
CA LEU A 254 -9.32 6.82 -11.88
C LEU A 254 -9.42 6.81 -13.40
N SER A 255 -9.93 7.88 -14.01
CA SER A 255 -10.07 8.01 -15.45
C SER A 255 -8.70 8.07 -16.12
N LYS A 256 -7.79 8.90 -15.59
CA LYS A 256 -6.38 8.92 -16.02
C LYS A 256 -5.73 7.54 -15.88
N ALA A 257 -5.95 6.86 -14.76
CA ALA A 257 -5.42 5.52 -14.51
C ALA A 257 -5.90 4.49 -15.55
N LYS A 258 -7.19 4.47 -15.85
CA LYS A 258 -7.79 3.58 -16.85
C LYS A 258 -7.25 3.87 -18.25
N TYR A 259 -7.09 5.16 -18.59
CA TYR A 259 -6.48 5.55 -19.86
C TYR A 259 -5.02 5.08 -19.94
N MET A 260 -4.20 5.31 -18.91
CA MET A 260 -2.80 4.85 -18.90
C MET A 260 -2.66 3.32 -18.97
N GLU A 261 -3.53 2.59 -18.26
CA GLU A 261 -3.59 1.13 -18.35
C GLU A 261 -3.91 0.68 -19.79
N TRP A 262 -4.94 1.29 -20.40
CA TRP A 262 -5.30 0.99 -21.78
C TRP A 262 -4.19 1.35 -22.76
N GLU A 263 -3.53 2.51 -22.60
CA GLU A 263 -2.46 2.98 -23.48
C GLU A 263 -1.27 2.00 -23.45
N LEU A 264 -0.86 1.55 -22.26
CA LEU A 264 0.18 0.54 -22.11
C LEU A 264 -0.21 -0.79 -22.79
N LEU A 265 -1.42 -1.28 -22.53
CA LEU A 265 -1.88 -2.56 -23.07
C LEU A 265 -2.11 -2.49 -24.60
N SER A 266 -2.63 -1.36 -25.09
CA SER A 266 -2.86 -1.08 -26.51
C SER A 266 -1.54 -0.97 -27.28
N ALA A 267 -0.54 -0.31 -26.70
CA ALA A 267 0.80 -0.28 -27.28
C ALA A 267 1.40 -1.68 -27.42
N GLY A 268 1.22 -2.55 -26.40
CA GLY A 268 1.63 -3.95 -26.44
C GLY A 268 0.92 -4.72 -27.57
N ARG A 269 -0.41 -4.64 -27.64
CA ARG A 269 -1.21 -5.27 -28.70
C ARG A 269 -0.81 -4.79 -30.09
N SER A 270 -0.62 -3.48 -30.27
CA SER A 270 -0.19 -2.88 -31.54
C SER A 270 1.18 -3.40 -31.98
N TRP A 271 2.13 -3.53 -31.04
CA TRP A 271 3.44 -4.11 -31.34
C TRP A 271 3.34 -5.58 -31.76
N GLU A 272 2.59 -6.39 -31.02
CA GLU A 272 2.37 -7.81 -31.34
C GLU A 272 1.70 -7.98 -32.70
N LEU A 273 0.68 -7.17 -32.98
CA LEU A 273 -0.08 -7.19 -34.22
C LEU A 273 0.80 -6.84 -35.43
N ASN A 274 1.64 -5.81 -35.30
CA ASN A 274 2.60 -5.42 -36.35
C ASN A 274 3.68 -6.50 -36.57
N SER A 275 4.23 -7.07 -35.50
CA SER A 275 5.22 -8.15 -35.60
C SER A 275 4.64 -9.38 -36.31
N LEU A 276 3.41 -9.75 -35.98
CA LEU A 276 2.71 -10.86 -36.64
C LEU A 276 2.44 -10.53 -38.12
N LYS A 277 2.01 -9.30 -38.42
CA LYS A 277 1.79 -8.83 -39.79
C LYS A 277 3.05 -8.95 -40.63
N GLU A 278 4.19 -8.44 -40.14
CA GLU A 278 5.49 -8.54 -40.83
C GLU A 278 5.89 -9.99 -41.09
N THR A 279 5.66 -10.87 -40.11
CA THR A 279 5.92 -12.31 -40.25
C THR A 279 5.06 -12.94 -41.34
N CYS A 280 3.76 -12.63 -41.38
CA CYS A 280 2.85 -13.12 -42.43
C CYS A 280 3.24 -12.59 -43.82
N VAL A 281 3.61 -11.31 -43.93
CA VAL A 281 4.09 -10.71 -45.18
C VAL A 281 5.37 -11.41 -45.66
N ALA A 282 6.32 -11.65 -44.75
CA ALA A 282 7.55 -12.37 -45.08
C ALA A 282 7.27 -13.81 -45.56
N ALA A 283 6.36 -14.52 -44.89
CA ALA A 283 5.97 -15.87 -45.29
C ALA A 283 5.32 -15.91 -46.68
N LEU A 284 4.41 -14.99 -47.00
CA LEU A 284 3.80 -14.88 -48.33
C LEU A 284 4.85 -14.57 -49.40
N ASN A 285 5.77 -13.65 -49.13
CA ASN A 285 6.85 -13.32 -50.07
C ASN A 285 7.79 -14.49 -50.29
N GLN A 286 8.10 -15.28 -49.25
CA GLN A 286 8.91 -16.49 -49.37
C GLN A 286 8.19 -17.57 -50.18
N GLN A 287 6.90 -17.78 -49.94
CA GLN A 287 6.08 -18.73 -50.71
C GLN A 287 6.09 -18.34 -52.20
N ARG A 288 5.86 -17.05 -52.50
CA ARG A 288 5.96 -16.54 -53.88
C ARG A 288 7.33 -16.80 -54.49
N ALA A 289 8.41 -16.57 -53.75
CA ALA A 289 9.77 -16.82 -54.24
C ALA A 289 10.01 -18.30 -54.57
N LEU A 290 9.48 -19.22 -53.76
CA LEU A 290 9.52 -20.66 -54.03
C LEU A 290 8.68 -21.03 -55.25
N ASP A 291 7.49 -20.46 -55.40
CA ASP A 291 6.61 -20.76 -56.53
C ASP A 291 7.24 -20.27 -57.84
N MET A 292 7.80 -19.05 -57.87
CA MET A 292 8.57 -18.54 -59.03
C MET A 292 9.79 -19.41 -59.37
N SER A 293 10.39 -20.09 -58.40
CA SER A 293 11.51 -21.01 -58.66
C SER A 293 11.06 -22.34 -59.31
N ARG A 294 9.77 -22.68 -59.24
CA ARG A 294 9.19 -23.94 -59.73
C ARG A 294 8.54 -23.82 -61.11
N THR A 295 8.18 -22.62 -61.54
CA THR A 295 7.56 -22.33 -62.84
C THR A 295 8.43 -21.37 -63.66
N GLU A 296 8.81 -21.77 -64.88
CA GLU A 296 9.72 -21.00 -65.76
C GLU A 296 9.04 -19.79 -66.43
N GLU A 297 7.70 -19.68 -66.37
CA GLU A 297 6.93 -18.54 -66.89
C GLU A 297 6.22 -17.79 -65.75
N SER A 298 6.65 -16.56 -65.47
CA SER A 298 5.96 -15.61 -64.59
C SER A 298 4.88 -14.89 -65.38
N SER A 299 3.60 -15.18 -65.11
CA SER A 299 2.47 -14.49 -65.76
C SER A 299 2.10 -13.19 -65.03
N GLU A 300 1.48 -12.21 -65.72
CA GLU A 300 0.94 -11.00 -65.06
C GLU A 300 -0.18 -11.34 -64.04
N GLU A 301 -0.89 -12.44 -64.26
CA GLU A 301 -1.95 -12.94 -63.37
C GLU A 301 -1.40 -13.35 -62.00
N ASP A 302 -0.19 -13.93 -61.94
CA ASP A 302 0.49 -14.27 -60.69
C ASP A 302 0.91 -13.04 -59.88
N TYR A 303 1.28 -11.94 -60.56
CA TYR A 303 1.63 -10.68 -59.91
C TYR A 303 0.40 -10.01 -59.28
N SER A 304 -0.74 -10.05 -59.97
CA SER A 304 -2.02 -9.56 -59.43
C SER A 304 -2.45 -10.38 -58.21
N SER A 305 -2.38 -11.71 -58.29
CA SER A 305 -2.83 -12.61 -57.22
C SER A 305 -2.08 -12.40 -55.90
N HIS A 306 -0.74 -12.32 -55.93
CA HIS A 306 0.06 -12.03 -54.73
C HIS A 306 -0.23 -10.66 -54.13
N THR A 307 -0.37 -9.66 -55.00
CA THR A 307 -0.70 -8.29 -54.57
C THR A 307 -2.07 -8.26 -53.88
N ASP A 308 -3.03 -9.03 -54.37
CA ASP A 308 -4.36 -9.13 -53.78
C ASP A 308 -4.36 -9.91 -52.45
N GLN A 309 -3.50 -10.92 -52.30
CA GLN A 309 -3.26 -11.58 -51.01
C GLN A 309 -2.66 -10.63 -49.96
N LEU A 310 -1.69 -9.80 -50.34
CA LEU A 310 -1.12 -8.79 -49.43
C LEU A 310 -2.18 -7.75 -49.02
N LYS A 311 -3.00 -7.27 -49.96
CA LYS A 311 -4.12 -6.37 -49.64
C LYS A 311 -5.15 -7.04 -48.72
N ALA A 312 -5.44 -8.32 -48.94
CA ALA A 312 -6.35 -9.06 -48.07
C ALA A 312 -5.78 -9.20 -46.66
N LEU A 313 -4.47 -9.46 -46.54
CA LEU A 313 -3.75 -9.49 -45.27
C LEU A 313 -3.83 -8.13 -44.57
N ASP A 314 -3.54 -7.03 -45.27
CA ASP A 314 -3.65 -5.67 -44.73
C ASP A 314 -5.04 -5.41 -44.14
N ARG A 315 -6.11 -5.75 -44.87
CA ARG A 315 -7.49 -5.58 -44.38
C ARG A 315 -7.79 -6.37 -43.10
N VAL A 316 -7.24 -7.58 -42.95
CA VAL A 316 -7.42 -8.39 -41.73
C VAL A 316 -6.76 -7.71 -40.54
N PHE A 317 -5.53 -7.25 -40.70
CA PHE A 317 -4.79 -6.57 -39.63
C PHE A 317 -5.33 -5.17 -39.32
N GLU A 318 -5.77 -4.42 -40.33
CA GLU A 318 -6.47 -3.13 -40.13
C GLU A 318 -7.75 -3.33 -39.32
N LYS A 319 -8.57 -4.32 -39.67
CA LYS A 319 -9.79 -4.64 -38.93
C LYS A 319 -9.51 -5.08 -37.50
N ALA A 320 -8.46 -5.86 -37.27
CA ALA A 320 -8.04 -6.27 -35.93
C ALA A 320 -7.54 -5.08 -35.08
N ALA A 321 -6.99 -4.04 -35.71
CA ALA A 321 -6.49 -2.85 -35.04
C ALA A 321 -7.59 -1.80 -34.73
N GLU A 322 -8.82 -1.97 -35.23
CA GLU A 322 -9.90 -0.98 -35.08
C GLU A 322 -10.26 -0.70 -33.61
N GLU A 323 -10.28 -1.73 -32.75
CA GLU A 323 -10.65 -1.59 -31.33
C GLU A 323 -9.66 -0.73 -30.53
N ASP A 324 -8.39 -0.75 -30.95
CA ASP A 324 -7.28 -0.02 -30.31
C ASP A 324 -7.03 1.36 -30.93
N LYS A 325 -7.84 1.76 -31.91
CA LYS A 325 -7.72 3.06 -32.57
C LYS A 325 -8.66 4.07 -31.90
N PRO A 326 -8.14 5.11 -31.22
CA PRO A 326 -8.99 6.17 -30.68
C PRO A 326 -9.75 6.88 -31.79
N THR A 327 -11.06 7.07 -31.60
CA THR A 327 -11.92 7.82 -32.49
C THR A 327 -12.57 8.99 -31.74
N GLU A 328 -13.60 9.60 -32.32
CA GLU A 328 -14.42 10.57 -31.63
C GLU A 328 -15.48 9.85 -30.78
N VAL A 329 -15.79 10.44 -29.62
CA VAL A 329 -16.88 9.97 -28.77
C VAL A 329 -18.20 10.46 -29.39
N PRO A 330 -19.23 9.60 -29.52
CA PRO A 330 -20.50 10.03 -30.08
C PRO A 330 -21.12 11.21 -29.33
N ASP A 331 -21.56 12.24 -30.05
CA ASP A 331 -22.09 13.50 -29.49
C ASP A 331 -23.23 13.30 -28.47
N TYR A 332 -24.05 12.27 -28.64
CA TYR A 332 -25.17 11.96 -27.73
C TYR A 332 -24.71 11.42 -26.37
N LEU A 333 -23.44 11.05 -26.22
CA LEU A 333 -22.80 10.69 -24.94
C LEU A 333 -22.05 11.88 -24.32
N CYS A 334 -22.01 13.03 -25.00
CA CYS A 334 -21.31 14.22 -24.58
C CYS A 334 -22.28 15.29 -24.07
N CYS A 335 -21.84 16.06 -23.09
CA CYS A 335 -22.61 17.16 -22.55
C CYS A 335 -22.53 18.39 -23.47
N ASN A 336 -23.67 19.02 -23.76
CA ASN A 336 -23.74 20.23 -24.60
C ASN A 336 -22.99 21.46 -24.04
N ILE A 337 -22.66 21.46 -22.74
CA ILE A 337 -21.91 22.55 -22.09
C ILE A 337 -20.41 22.23 -22.06
N THR A 338 -20.02 21.08 -21.50
CA THR A 338 -18.59 20.72 -21.33
C THR A 338 -17.97 20.18 -22.61
N LEU A 339 -18.78 19.68 -23.55
CA LEU A 339 -18.37 18.94 -24.74
C LEU A 339 -17.57 17.67 -24.42
N GLU A 340 -17.61 17.23 -23.16
CA GLU A 340 -16.99 16.00 -22.67
C GLU A 340 -18.04 14.91 -22.46
N ILE A 341 -17.58 13.65 -22.44
CA ILE A 341 -18.42 12.50 -22.10
C ILE A 341 -19.06 12.67 -20.71
N PHE A 342 -20.34 12.34 -20.57
CA PHE A 342 -21.05 12.52 -19.29
C PHE A 342 -20.44 11.70 -18.14
N ARG A 343 -20.33 12.33 -16.97
CA ARG A 343 -19.87 11.69 -15.72
C ARG A 343 -21.03 11.51 -14.75
N ASP A 344 -21.78 12.59 -14.51
CA ASP A 344 -23.02 12.57 -13.74
C ASP A 344 -24.16 13.27 -14.50
N PRO A 345 -24.69 12.59 -15.54
CA PRO A 345 -25.71 13.18 -16.39
C PRO A 345 -27.01 13.44 -15.63
N VAL A 346 -27.57 14.64 -15.82
CA VAL A 346 -28.89 15.05 -15.33
C VAL A 346 -29.75 15.55 -16.48
N ILE A 347 -31.03 15.23 -16.45
CA ILE A 347 -32.01 15.66 -17.46
C ILE A 347 -32.86 16.81 -16.93
N SER A 348 -33.03 17.85 -17.74
CA SER A 348 -33.95 18.97 -17.49
C SER A 348 -35.39 18.57 -17.86
N PRO A 349 -36.42 19.27 -17.33
CA PRO A 349 -37.81 19.06 -17.75
C PRO A 349 -38.06 19.21 -19.25
N SER A 350 -37.22 19.99 -19.94
CA SER A 350 -37.26 20.15 -21.39
C SER A 350 -36.71 18.93 -22.17
N GLY A 351 -36.23 17.91 -21.46
CA GLY A 351 -35.71 16.67 -22.03
C GLY A 351 -34.24 16.70 -22.43
N VAL A 352 -33.51 17.79 -22.14
CA VAL A 352 -32.10 17.92 -22.49
C VAL A 352 -31.23 17.42 -21.34
N THR A 353 -30.18 16.64 -21.66
CA THR A 353 -29.25 16.10 -20.66
C THR A 353 -27.98 16.96 -20.58
N TYR A 354 -27.53 17.21 -19.36
CA TYR A 354 -26.35 18.00 -19.03
C TYR A 354 -25.50 17.29 -17.99
N GLU A 355 -24.23 17.66 -17.91
CA GLU A 355 -23.37 17.32 -16.78
C GLU A 355 -23.83 18.11 -15.55
N ARG A 356 -24.04 17.43 -14.40
CA ARG A 356 -24.64 18.07 -13.21
C ARG A 356 -23.86 19.31 -12.77
N ALA A 357 -22.53 19.20 -12.67
CA ALA A 357 -21.69 20.29 -12.22
C ALA A 357 -21.84 21.52 -13.15
N ALA A 358 -21.82 21.29 -14.45
CA ALA A 358 -21.89 22.36 -15.46
C ALA A 358 -23.25 23.07 -15.49
N ILE A 359 -24.36 22.34 -15.42
CA ILE A 359 -25.68 22.96 -15.43
C ILE A 359 -25.96 23.73 -14.13
N LEU A 360 -25.51 23.21 -12.97
CA LEU A 360 -25.64 23.93 -11.70
C LEU A 360 -24.79 25.20 -11.68
N GLU A 361 -23.59 25.15 -12.25
CA GLU A 361 -22.74 26.33 -12.41
C GLU A 361 -23.39 27.37 -13.33
N HIS A 362 -23.94 26.95 -14.48
CA HIS A 362 -24.70 27.84 -15.37
C HIS A 362 -25.88 28.50 -14.66
N ILE A 363 -26.69 27.72 -13.93
CA ILE A 363 -27.85 28.27 -13.20
C ILE A 363 -27.41 29.33 -12.17
N ASN A 364 -26.28 29.10 -11.51
CA ASN A 364 -25.75 30.01 -10.50
C ASN A 364 -25.09 31.26 -11.09
N LYS A 365 -24.37 31.15 -12.21
CA LYS A 365 -23.57 32.24 -12.79
C LYS A 365 -24.30 33.04 -13.88
N VAL A 366 -25.10 32.36 -14.70
CA VAL A 366 -25.73 32.94 -15.90
C VAL A 366 -27.21 33.24 -15.63
N GLY A 367 -27.95 32.26 -15.11
CA GLY A 367 -29.35 32.44 -14.74
C GLY A 367 -30.17 31.16 -14.74
N LYS A 368 -31.34 31.21 -14.12
CA LYS A 368 -32.27 30.08 -13.92
C LYS A 368 -33.08 29.73 -15.18
N PHE A 369 -32.38 29.42 -16.26
CA PHE A 369 -32.99 28.99 -17.52
C PHE A 369 -32.16 27.91 -18.20
N ASP A 370 -32.82 27.05 -18.97
CA ASP A 370 -32.19 25.99 -19.74
C ASP A 370 -31.28 26.60 -20.84
N PRO A 371 -29.98 26.24 -20.91
CA PRO A 371 -29.05 26.82 -21.88
C PRO A 371 -29.48 26.69 -23.34
N ILE A 372 -30.22 25.63 -23.66
CA ILE A 372 -30.61 25.28 -25.03
C ILE A 372 -32.02 25.78 -25.33
N THR A 373 -33.00 25.39 -24.52
CA THR A 373 -34.42 25.71 -24.80
C THR A 373 -34.84 27.09 -24.30
N ARG A 374 -34.05 27.71 -23.41
CA ARG A 374 -34.32 29.01 -22.76
C ARG A 374 -35.55 29.03 -21.87
N GLU A 375 -36.12 27.86 -21.57
CA GLU A 375 -37.21 27.71 -20.60
C GLU A 375 -36.71 27.92 -19.16
N GLU A 376 -37.59 28.36 -18.26
CA GLU A 376 -37.24 28.56 -16.86
C GLU A 376 -36.86 27.22 -16.19
N LEU A 377 -35.67 27.18 -15.60
CA LEU A 377 -35.08 25.96 -15.03
C LEU A 377 -34.74 26.16 -13.57
N ASP A 378 -35.45 25.45 -12.70
CA ASP A 378 -35.14 25.36 -11.28
C ASP A 378 -34.21 24.16 -11.00
N PRO A 379 -33.11 24.32 -10.24
CA PRO A 379 -32.19 23.23 -9.89
C PRO A 379 -32.86 21.99 -9.30
N SER A 380 -33.94 22.16 -8.55
CA SER A 380 -34.68 21.06 -7.91
C SER A 380 -35.38 20.14 -8.90
N LYS A 381 -35.61 20.60 -10.14
CA LYS A 381 -36.25 19.83 -11.20
C LYS A 381 -35.27 18.96 -12.01
N LEU A 382 -33.97 19.08 -11.75
CA LEU A 382 -32.95 18.25 -12.41
C LEU A 382 -33.01 16.82 -11.86
N VAL A 383 -33.23 15.85 -12.75
CA VAL A 383 -33.29 14.43 -12.39
C VAL A 383 -32.05 13.73 -12.92
N SER A 384 -31.44 12.85 -12.13
CA SER A 384 -30.32 12.02 -12.59
C SER A 384 -30.75 11.15 -13.77
N ASN A 385 -30.06 11.26 -14.91
CA ASN A 385 -30.34 10.46 -16.10
C ASN A 385 -29.57 9.13 -16.03
N LEU A 386 -30.15 8.16 -15.32
CA LEU A 386 -29.51 6.85 -15.11
C LEU A 386 -29.29 6.08 -16.42
N ALA A 387 -30.18 6.23 -17.41
CA ALA A 387 -30.05 5.57 -18.70
C ALA A 387 -28.80 6.03 -19.47
N ILE A 388 -28.56 7.35 -19.52
CA ILE A 388 -27.33 7.89 -20.14
C ILE A 388 -26.10 7.49 -19.32
N LYS A 389 -26.20 7.46 -17.99
CA LYS A 389 -25.11 7.02 -17.12
C LYS A 389 -24.68 5.58 -17.40
N GLU A 390 -25.65 4.67 -17.56
CA GLU A 390 -25.41 3.27 -17.93
C GLU A 390 -24.88 3.14 -19.35
N ALA A 391 -25.43 3.90 -20.31
CA ALA A 391 -24.96 3.92 -21.69
C ALA A 391 -23.49 4.36 -21.79
N VAL A 392 -23.11 5.42 -21.08
CA VAL A 392 -21.72 5.87 -20.99
C VAL A 392 -20.83 4.82 -20.34
N ALA A 393 -21.27 4.19 -19.25
CA ALA A 393 -20.49 3.14 -18.59
C ALA A 393 -20.22 1.95 -19.54
N ALA A 394 -21.24 1.48 -20.26
CA ALA A 394 -21.11 0.42 -21.25
C ALA A 394 -20.23 0.82 -22.44
N TYR A 395 -20.28 2.09 -22.86
CA TYR A 395 -19.40 2.62 -23.91
C TYR A 395 -17.94 2.62 -23.45
N LEU A 396 -17.67 3.13 -22.25
CA LEU A 396 -16.32 3.22 -21.67
C LEU A 396 -15.69 1.85 -21.37
N GLU A 397 -16.50 0.82 -21.11
CA GLU A 397 -16.02 -0.55 -20.97
C GLU A 397 -15.41 -1.09 -22.27
N LYS A 398 -15.97 -0.72 -23.42
CA LYS A 398 -15.49 -1.13 -24.74
C LYS A 398 -14.44 -0.17 -25.31
N HIS A 399 -14.55 1.11 -25.00
CA HIS A 399 -13.73 2.18 -25.55
C HIS A 399 -12.98 2.90 -24.44
N VAL A 400 -12.04 2.19 -23.80
CA VAL A 400 -11.31 2.72 -22.63
C VAL A 400 -10.48 3.96 -22.99
N TRP A 401 -10.05 4.09 -24.25
CA TRP A 401 -9.40 5.31 -24.74
C TRP A 401 -10.26 6.58 -24.56
N ALA A 402 -11.59 6.46 -24.46
CA ALA A 402 -12.49 7.58 -24.23
C ALA A 402 -12.44 8.13 -22.79
N TYR A 403 -11.71 7.49 -21.88
CA TYR A 403 -11.36 8.08 -20.59
C TYR A 403 -10.36 9.24 -20.68
N LYS A 404 -9.82 9.54 -21.87
CA LYS A 404 -8.91 10.67 -22.11
C LYS A 404 -9.60 12.00 -21.80
N THR A 405 -9.47 12.47 -20.58
CA THR A 405 -9.84 13.83 -20.17
C THR A 405 -8.81 14.83 -20.73
N GLY A 406 -9.24 16.02 -21.14
CA GLY A 406 -8.46 17.01 -21.90
C GLY A 406 -6.99 17.18 -21.47
N CYS A 407 -6.11 17.27 -22.49
CA CYS A 407 -4.67 17.48 -22.37
C CYS A 407 -4.26 18.74 -21.61
#